data_AF-A0AA38VS78-F1
#
_entry.id   AF-A0AA38VS78-F1
#
_cell.length_a   1.000
_cell.length_b   1.000
_cell.length_c   1.000
_cell.angle_alpha   90.00
_cell.angle_beta   90.00
_cell.angle_gamma   90.00
#
_symmetry.space_group_name_H-M   'P 1'
#
loop_
_entity.id
_entity.type
_entity.pdbx_description
1 polymer ?
#
loop_
_entity_poly.entity_id
_entity_poly.type
_entity_poly.pdbx_seq_one_letter_code
_entity_poly.pdbx_strand_id
1 'polypeptide(L)'
;MGEIEPLNDLDLKNEKPMRIYKFADKYNLTMGLRKTTVNTITHMDQQYVERIEERKKILAQYPGALGCIPSGVEMVKELYSFLITTYLPKRYPTMFKLEKTALHNLVLEEKLPLEPPADIIEALRIIALTVDEDFLMLLPSPDGDGYSLQAFVWMYPVGFDPVDKLGIKLRDAHRPVPSYKQHLEMSMDRYFARLTPGRVVDRVNWAVATNWSLCERGEYHLYEGQEPKQTDFDLNDTCVRCELQTLFALPKSAGRILSVHLYLYPIQEIKEVGLAEQMIKAIDGYGAGNAAGFARYKRIPIWGEKVKEYLRS
;
A
#
# COMPACT_ATOMS: atom_id res chain seq x y z
N MET A 1 -13.27 -15.36 4.32
CA MET A 1 -12.67 -14.01 4.32
C MET A 1 -13.12 -13.16 5.51
N GLY A 2 -14.38 -13.26 5.93
CA GLY A 2 -14.95 -12.50 7.05
C GLY A 2 -16.38 -12.10 6.70
N GLU A 3 -17.11 -11.48 7.62
CA GLU A 3 -18.38 -10.84 7.33
C GLU A 3 -18.15 -9.52 6.58
N ILE A 4 -18.85 -9.31 5.47
CA ILE A 4 -18.75 -8.09 4.65
C ILE A 4 -19.97 -7.22 4.96
N GLU A 5 -19.71 -6.03 5.50
CA GLU A 5 -20.75 -5.06 5.84
C GLU A 5 -20.96 -4.10 4.66
N PRO A 6 -22.16 -3.97 4.10
CA PRO A 6 -22.42 -3.07 2.97
C PRO A 6 -22.40 -1.59 3.39
N LEU A 7 -21.85 -0.72 2.52
CA LEU A 7 -22.09 0.73 2.55
C LEU A 7 -23.26 1.06 1.62
N ASN A 8 -24.49 0.99 2.14
CA ASN A 8 -25.70 1.18 1.33
C ASN A 8 -25.93 2.65 0.92
N ASP A 9 -25.25 3.56 1.58
CA ASP A 9 -25.43 5.02 1.54
C ASP A 9 -24.10 5.75 1.29
N LEU A 10 -23.08 5.06 0.76
CA LEU A 10 -21.82 5.69 0.35
C LEU A 10 -22.09 6.74 -0.75
N ASP A 11 -21.94 8.01 -0.38
CA ASP A 11 -21.86 9.13 -1.31
C ASP A 11 -20.41 9.39 -1.70
N LEU A 12 -19.95 8.66 -2.72
CA LEU A 12 -18.57 8.71 -3.18
C LEU A 12 -18.07 10.13 -3.45
N LYS A 13 -18.93 11.02 -3.98
CA LYS A 13 -18.54 12.39 -4.34
C LYS A 13 -18.18 13.25 -3.13
N ASN A 14 -18.73 12.93 -1.96
CA ASN A 14 -18.52 13.67 -0.72
C ASN A 14 -17.70 12.90 0.31
N GLU A 15 -17.38 11.64 0.06
CA GLU A 15 -16.50 10.83 0.88
C GLU A 15 -15.08 11.38 0.78
N LYS A 16 -14.57 11.95 1.87
CA LYS A 16 -13.22 12.52 1.90
C LYS A 16 -12.19 11.43 2.18
N PRO A 17 -10.97 11.53 1.63
CA PRO A 17 -9.88 10.64 2.03
C PRO A 17 -9.72 10.65 3.55
N MET A 18 -9.62 9.45 4.13
CA MET A 18 -9.40 9.33 5.57
C MET A 18 -8.09 10.01 5.97
N ARG A 19 -7.98 10.52 7.19
CA ARG A 19 -6.72 11.04 7.76
C ARG A 19 -6.09 9.99 8.65
N ILE A 20 -4.98 9.39 8.22
CA ILE A 20 -4.34 8.26 8.93
C ILE A 20 -2.98 8.62 9.57
N TYR A 21 -2.75 9.89 9.88
CA TYR A 21 -1.48 10.36 10.44
C TYR A 21 -1.03 9.56 11.66
N LYS A 22 0.26 9.19 11.68
CA LYS A 22 0.86 8.39 12.76
C LYS A 22 2.20 8.98 13.18
N PHE A 23 2.14 10.11 13.89
CA PHE A 23 3.31 10.77 14.45
C PHE A 23 3.58 10.25 15.87
N ALA A 24 4.82 9.89 16.15
CA ALA A 24 5.24 9.39 17.45
C ALA A 24 6.61 10.00 17.80
N ASP A 25 6.73 10.53 19.02
CA ASP A 25 7.93 11.19 19.54
C ASP A 25 9.19 10.30 19.52
N LYS A 26 9.01 8.98 19.43
CA LYS A 26 10.10 8.01 19.33
C LYS A 26 9.74 6.91 18.34
N TYR A 27 10.56 6.72 17.31
CA TYR A 27 10.35 5.68 16.32
C TYR A 27 10.95 4.34 16.75
N ASN A 28 10.09 3.38 17.10
CA ASN A 28 10.51 1.99 17.26
C ASN A 28 10.02 1.15 16.09
N LEU A 29 10.94 0.51 15.40
CA LEU A 29 10.65 -0.48 14.38
C LEU A 29 10.01 -1.70 15.03
N THR A 30 8.70 -1.85 14.79
CA THR A 30 7.86 -2.95 15.25
C THR A 30 6.85 -3.29 14.17
N MET A 31 6.22 -4.46 14.25
CA MET A 31 5.16 -4.85 13.30
C MET A 31 4.00 -3.84 13.30
N GLY A 32 3.70 -3.21 14.46
CA GLY A 32 2.75 -2.10 14.56
C GLY A 32 1.32 -2.44 14.09
N LEU A 33 0.95 -3.72 14.16
CA LEU A 33 -0.30 -4.24 13.62
C LEU A 33 -1.49 -3.93 14.53
N ARG A 34 -2.60 -3.49 13.95
CA ARG A 34 -3.89 -3.34 14.62
C ARG A 34 -4.87 -4.34 14.03
N LYS A 35 -5.78 -4.89 14.84
CA LYS A 35 -6.86 -5.74 14.34
C LYS A 35 -7.85 -4.88 13.58
N THR A 36 -8.30 -5.37 12.43
CA THR A 36 -9.38 -4.80 11.62
C THR A 36 -10.22 -5.94 11.05
N THR A 37 -11.05 -5.65 10.06
CA THR A 37 -11.94 -6.59 9.40
C THR A 37 -11.71 -6.61 7.90
N VAL A 38 -12.39 -7.52 7.20
CA VAL A 38 -12.34 -7.57 5.73
C VAL A 38 -12.91 -6.29 5.10
N ASN A 39 -13.67 -5.47 5.83
CA ASN A 39 -14.30 -4.26 5.31
C ASN A 39 -13.32 -3.12 4.99
N THR A 40 -12.03 -3.29 5.34
CA THR A 40 -10.95 -2.30 5.14
C THR A 40 -9.83 -2.82 4.25
N ILE A 41 -10.10 -3.83 3.40
CA ILE A 41 -9.10 -4.32 2.44
C ILE A 41 -9.02 -3.45 1.18
N THR A 42 -10.01 -2.58 0.97
CA THR A 42 -10.06 -1.53 -0.04
C THR A 42 -10.67 -0.26 0.55
N HIS A 43 -10.42 0.88 -0.08
CA HIS A 43 -10.93 2.19 0.29
C HIS A 43 -11.40 2.92 -0.96
N MET A 44 -12.55 3.57 -0.85
CA MET A 44 -13.17 4.34 -1.94
C MET A 44 -13.51 5.71 -1.36
N ASP A 45 -13.10 6.76 -2.06
CA ASP A 45 -13.40 8.14 -1.72
C ASP A 45 -13.57 8.96 -3.01
N GLN A 46 -13.79 10.26 -2.86
CA GLN A 46 -14.00 11.19 -3.98
C GLN A 46 -12.88 11.18 -5.03
N GLN A 47 -11.68 10.65 -4.72
CA GLN A 47 -10.54 10.57 -5.62
C GLN A 47 -10.56 9.31 -6.50
N TYR A 48 -11.50 8.38 -6.31
CA TYR A 48 -11.51 7.10 -7.02
C TYR A 48 -11.36 7.22 -8.54
N VAL A 49 -12.10 8.11 -9.19
CA VAL A 49 -12.05 8.26 -10.66
C VAL A 49 -10.70 8.78 -11.13
N GLU A 50 -10.18 9.83 -10.50
CA GLU A 50 -8.86 10.40 -10.84
C GLU A 50 -7.72 9.40 -10.58
N ARG A 51 -7.83 8.61 -9.51
CA ARG A 51 -6.89 7.53 -9.16
C ARG A 51 -6.83 6.46 -10.23
N ILE A 52 -7.98 5.97 -10.69
CA ILE A 52 -8.02 4.94 -11.74
C ILE A 52 -7.46 5.46 -13.06
N GLU A 53 -7.75 6.72 -13.43
CA GLU A 53 -7.15 7.33 -14.62
C GLU A 53 -5.62 7.47 -14.49
N GLU A 54 -5.11 7.80 -13.30
CA GLU A 54 -3.67 7.83 -13.07
C GLU A 54 -3.05 6.42 -13.13
N ARG A 55 -3.73 5.39 -12.61
CA ARG A 55 -3.30 3.99 -12.76
C ARG A 55 -3.24 3.56 -14.23
N LYS A 56 -4.17 4.02 -15.09
CA LYS A 56 -4.11 3.79 -16.55
C LYS A 56 -2.83 4.37 -17.15
N LYS A 57 -2.46 5.61 -16.79
CA LYS A 57 -1.22 6.25 -17.27
C LYS A 57 0.03 5.50 -16.78
N ILE A 58 0.07 5.15 -15.50
CA ILE A 58 1.18 4.40 -14.92
C ILE A 58 1.35 3.05 -15.61
N LEU A 59 0.27 2.31 -15.89
CA LEU A 59 0.36 1.04 -16.61
C LEU A 59 0.89 1.20 -18.04
N ALA A 60 0.46 2.26 -18.75
CA ALA A 60 0.95 2.53 -20.09
C ALA A 60 2.46 2.84 -20.10
N GLN A 61 2.95 3.53 -19.07
CA GLN A 61 4.37 3.89 -18.94
C GLN A 61 5.21 2.74 -18.35
N TYR A 62 4.65 1.97 -17.42
CA TYR A 62 5.33 0.97 -16.60
C TYR A 62 4.52 -0.34 -16.54
N PRO A 63 4.49 -1.13 -17.62
CA PRO A 63 3.77 -2.41 -17.63
C PRO A 63 4.29 -3.40 -16.56
N GLY A 64 5.56 -3.25 -16.13
CA GLY A 64 6.14 -3.99 -15.00
C GLY A 64 5.55 -3.67 -13.61
N ALA A 65 4.57 -2.76 -13.52
CA ALA A 65 3.74 -2.59 -12.32
C ALA A 65 2.82 -3.80 -12.04
N LEU A 66 2.68 -4.72 -13.00
CA LEU A 66 1.98 -5.99 -12.84
C LEU A 66 2.97 -7.14 -13.01
N GLY A 67 2.88 -8.15 -12.15
CA GLY A 67 3.74 -9.32 -12.23
C GLY A 67 3.09 -10.56 -11.63
N CYS A 68 3.35 -11.71 -12.23
CA CYS A 68 2.93 -13.01 -11.71
C CYS A 68 3.88 -14.09 -12.18
N ILE A 69 4.38 -14.93 -11.28
CA ILE A 69 5.07 -16.18 -11.63
C ILE A 69 4.07 -17.35 -11.60
N PRO A 70 4.39 -18.51 -12.22
CA PRO A 70 3.42 -19.60 -12.38
C PRO A 70 2.74 -20.07 -11.10
N SER A 71 3.47 -20.12 -9.98
CA SER A 71 2.94 -20.50 -8.67
C SER A 71 1.92 -19.49 -8.10
N GLY A 72 1.92 -18.24 -8.56
CA GLY A 72 0.98 -17.20 -8.12
C GLY A 72 -0.39 -17.23 -8.82
N VAL A 73 -0.52 -17.95 -9.95
CA VAL A 73 -1.70 -17.86 -10.83
C VAL A 73 -3.01 -18.16 -10.10
N GLU A 74 -3.08 -19.25 -9.33
CA GLU A 74 -4.32 -19.64 -8.64
C GLU A 74 -4.67 -18.69 -7.49
N MET A 75 -3.66 -18.08 -6.85
CA MET A 75 -3.86 -17.05 -5.83
C MET A 75 -4.43 -15.77 -6.45
N VAL A 76 -3.93 -15.35 -7.62
CA VAL A 76 -4.47 -14.20 -8.36
C VAL A 76 -5.91 -14.44 -8.77
N LYS A 77 -6.23 -15.61 -9.34
CA LYS A 77 -7.60 -15.98 -9.72
C LYS A 77 -8.55 -16.00 -8.53
N GLU A 78 -8.10 -16.50 -7.38
CA GLU A 78 -8.90 -16.49 -6.16
C GLU A 78 -9.18 -15.06 -5.67
N LEU A 79 -8.15 -14.21 -5.61
CA LEU A 79 -8.32 -12.80 -5.23
C LEU A 79 -9.25 -12.07 -6.20
N TYR A 80 -9.04 -12.25 -7.51
CA TYR A 80 -9.89 -11.71 -8.56
C TYR A 80 -11.36 -12.08 -8.33
N SER A 81 -11.63 -13.39 -8.24
CA SER A 81 -12.99 -13.90 -8.09
C SER A 81 -13.64 -13.37 -6.81
N PHE A 82 -12.87 -13.31 -5.71
CA PHE A 82 -13.36 -12.75 -4.45
C PHE A 82 -13.70 -11.26 -4.58
N LEU A 83 -12.81 -10.44 -5.15
CA LEU A 83 -13.05 -9.01 -5.34
C LEU A 83 -14.29 -8.76 -6.22
N ILE A 84 -14.33 -9.37 -7.41
CA ILE A 84 -15.33 -9.08 -8.44
C ILE A 84 -16.71 -9.66 -8.10
N THR A 85 -16.78 -10.92 -7.66
CA THR A 85 -18.08 -11.60 -7.51
C THR A 85 -18.65 -11.50 -6.10
N THR A 86 -17.82 -11.19 -5.11
CA THR A 86 -18.22 -11.26 -3.69
C THR A 86 -18.03 -9.94 -2.95
N TYR A 87 -16.83 -9.38 -2.98
CA TYR A 87 -16.47 -8.29 -2.08
C TYR A 87 -16.98 -6.94 -2.57
N LEU A 88 -16.62 -6.50 -3.77
CA LEU A 88 -17.03 -5.20 -4.31
C LEU A 88 -18.56 -5.02 -4.38
N PRO A 89 -19.35 -5.95 -4.96
CA PRO A 89 -20.80 -5.78 -5.02
C PRO A 89 -21.49 -5.82 -3.65
N LYS A 90 -20.89 -6.46 -2.63
CA LYS A 90 -21.44 -6.47 -1.28
C LYS A 90 -21.01 -5.26 -0.47
N ARG A 91 -19.75 -4.86 -0.56
CA ARG A 91 -19.15 -3.78 0.24
C ARG A 91 -19.58 -2.40 -0.26
N TYR A 92 -19.65 -2.21 -1.57
CA TYR A 92 -19.94 -0.93 -2.22
C TYR A 92 -21.10 -1.05 -3.21
N PRO A 93 -22.32 -1.42 -2.77
CA PRO A 93 -23.46 -1.67 -3.65
C PRO A 93 -23.92 -0.43 -4.43
N THR A 94 -23.56 0.79 -4.01
CA THR A 94 -23.82 2.03 -4.74
C THR A 94 -22.86 2.23 -5.93
N MET A 95 -21.70 1.57 -5.92
CA MET A 95 -20.67 1.66 -6.96
C MET A 95 -20.64 0.43 -7.86
N PHE A 96 -20.89 -0.77 -7.32
CA PHE A 96 -20.75 -2.02 -8.06
C PHE A 96 -22.03 -2.85 -7.97
N LYS A 97 -22.58 -3.18 -9.14
CA LYS A 97 -23.78 -4.01 -9.25
C LYS A 97 -23.45 -5.34 -9.91
N LEU A 98 -23.64 -6.43 -9.17
CA LEU A 98 -23.49 -7.77 -9.73
C LEU A 98 -24.69 -8.09 -10.64
N GLU A 99 -24.44 -8.25 -11.93
CA GLU A 99 -25.40 -8.69 -12.93
C GLU A 99 -25.21 -10.18 -13.26
N LYS A 100 -26.07 -10.74 -14.12
CA LYS A 100 -26.00 -12.17 -14.50
C LYS A 100 -24.69 -12.54 -15.20
N THR A 101 -24.08 -11.61 -15.94
CA THR A 101 -22.96 -11.88 -16.84
C THR A 101 -21.73 -11.02 -16.57
N ALA A 102 -21.82 -10.04 -15.68
CA ALA A 102 -20.74 -9.09 -15.41
C ALA A 102 -20.92 -8.43 -14.03
N LEU A 103 -19.84 -7.91 -13.47
CA LEU A 103 -19.91 -6.87 -12.45
C LEU A 103 -19.93 -5.52 -13.15
N HIS A 104 -20.99 -4.74 -12.94
CA HIS A 104 -21.09 -3.40 -13.48
C HIS A 104 -20.52 -2.39 -12.48
N ASN A 105 -19.42 -1.74 -12.84
CA ASN A 105 -18.91 -0.57 -12.15
C ASN A 105 -19.73 0.66 -12.61
N LEU A 106 -20.66 1.10 -11.77
CA LEU A 106 -21.59 2.19 -12.06
C LEU A 106 -20.90 3.56 -12.08
N VAL A 107 -19.71 3.68 -11.49
CA VAL A 107 -18.97 4.95 -11.40
C VAL A 107 -18.13 5.18 -12.66
N LEU A 108 -17.46 4.14 -13.15
CA LEU A 108 -16.67 4.19 -14.39
C LEU A 108 -17.47 3.80 -15.64
N GLU A 109 -18.72 3.35 -15.47
CA GLU A 109 -19.59 2.85 -16.53
C GLU A 109 -18.99 1.65 -17.30
N GLU A 110 -18.23 0.80 -16.59
CA GLU A 110 -17.51 -0.36 -17.14
C GLU A 110 -18.14 -1.68 -16.69
N LYS A 111 -18.10 -2.70 -17.57
CA LYS A 111 -18.52 -4.07 -17.24
C LYS A 111 -17.33 -5.01 -17.15
N LEU A 112 -17.17 -5.63 -16.00
CA LEU A 112 -16.05 -6.53 -15.69
C LEU A 112 -16.51 -8.00 -15.81
N PRO A 113 -15.67 -8.89 -16.37
CA PRO A 113 -16.00 -10.30 -16.47
C PRO A 113 -16.08 -10.94 -15.07
N LEU A 114 -17.04 -11.85 -14.87
CA LEU A 114 -17.21 -12.53 -13.58
C LEU A 114 -16.11 -13.56 -13.30
N GLU A 115 -15.57 -14.15 -14.36
CA GLU A 115 -14.48 -15.11 -14.28
C GLU A 115 -13.14 -14.42 -14.62
N PRO A 116 -12.04 -14.81 -13.95
CA PRO A 116 -10.73 -14.29 -14.27
C PRO A 116 -10.37 -14.63 -15.73
N PRO A 117 -9.83 -13.67 -16.51
CA PRO A 117 -9.30 -13.93 -17.84
C PRO A 117 -8.26 -15.05 -17.87
N ALA A 118 -8.12 -15.70 -19.02
CA ALA A 118 -7.11 -16.74 -19.22
C ALA A 118 -5.68 -16.19 -19.12
N ASP A 119 -5.45 -14.97 -19.59
CA ASP A 119 -4.22 -14.23 -19.34
C ASP A 119 -4.24 -13.65 -17.92
N ILE A 120 -3.29 -14.10 -17.09
CA ILE A 120 -3.21 -13.70 -15.70
C ILE A 120 -2.80 -12.24 -15.53
N ILE A 121 -2.03 -11.68 -16.47
CA ILE A 121 -1.66 -10.26 -16.45
C ILE A 121 -2.91 -9.41 -16.74
N GLU A 122 -3.80 -9.87 -17.61
CA GLU A 122 -5.08 -9.20 -17.85
C GLU A 122 -5.98 -9.25 -16.61
N ALA A 123 -5.99 -10.37 -15.86
CA ALA A 123 -6.70 -10.44 -14.58
C ALA A 123 -6.14 -9.42 -13.56
N LEU A 124 -4.82 -9.29 -13.45
CA LEU A 124 -4.17 -8.27 -12.62
C LEU A 124 -4.46 -6.85 -13.11
N ARG A 125 -4.50 -6.62 -14.42
CA ARG A 125 -4.83 -5.33 -15.03
C ARG A 125 -6.26 -4.89 -14.65
N ILE A 126 -7.22 -5.82 -14.72
CA ILE A 126 -8.59 -5.54 -14.29
C ILE A 126 -8.64 -5.19 -12.80
N ILE A 127 -7.95 -5.94 -11.93
CA ILE A 127 -7.86 -5.59 -10.49
C ILE A 127 -7.29 -4.17 -10.34
N ALA A 128 -6.17 -3.89 -11.00
CA ALA A 128 -5.44 -2.62 -10.91
C ALA A 128 -6.25 -1.40 -11.38
N LEU A 129 -7.24 -1.61 -12.26
CA LEU A 129 -8.09 -0.55 -12.79
C LEU A 129 -9.50 -0.56 -12.21
N THR A 130 -9.82 -1.50 -11.32
CA THR A 130 -11.11 -1.56 -10.64
C THR A 130 -11.04 -0.94 -9.25
N VAL A 131 -9.91 -1.10 -8.55
CA VAL A 131 -9.72 -0.62 -7.18
C VAL A 131 -8.40 0.12 -7.04
N ASP A 132 -8.32 1.02 -6.07
CA ASP A 132 -7.15 1.88 -5.86
C ASP A 132 -6.12 1.28 -4.88
N GLU A 133 -6.14 -0.04 -4.72
CA GLU A 133 -5.20 -0.77 -3.87
C GLU A 133 -4.11 -1.43 -4.70
N ASP A 134 -2.87 -1.29 -4.23
CA ASP A 134 -1.81 -2.22 -4.59
C ASP A 134 -1.98 -3.51 -3.80
N PHE A 135 -1.77 -4.65 -4.46
CA PHE A 135 -1.83 -5.97 -3.84
C PHE A 135 -0.52 -6.69 -4.04
N LEU A 136 0.20 -6.95 -2.94
CA LEU A 136 1.39 -7.79 -2.93
C LEU A 136 0.97 -9.18 -2.45
N MET A 137 1.19 -10.19 -3.27
CA MET A 137 0.63 -11.51 -3.07
C MET A 137 1.76 -12.52 -2.84
N LEU A 138 1.79 -13.11 -1.66
CA LEU A 138 2.86 -13.99 -1.21
C LEU A 138 2.36 -15.40 -0.94
N LEU A 139 3.18 -16.39 -1.27
CA LEU A 139 3.01 -17.79 -0.88
C LEU A 139 4.24 -18.25 -0.09
N PRO A 140 4.13 -19.38 0.64
CA PRO A 140 5.31 -20.04 1.20
C PRO A 140 6.39 -20.23 0.13
N SER A 141 7.64 -19.94 0.49
CA SER A 141 8.77 -20.14 -0.42
C SER A 141 8.86 -21.62 -0.85
N PRO A 142 9.32 -21.93 -2.09
CA PRO A 142 9.44 -23.31 -2.56
C PRO A 142 10.32 -24.23 -1.70
N ASP A 143 11.29 -23.65 -0.97
CA ASP A 143 12.16 -24.38 -0.05
C ASP A 143 11.57 -24.57 1.35
N GLY A 144 10.32 -24.14 1.57
CA GLY A 144 9.63 -24.24 2.85
C GLY A 144 10.08 -23.24 3.91
N ASP A 145 11.01 -22.33 3.58
CA ASP A 145 11.51 -21.30 4.50
C ASP A 145 11.01 -19.90 4.11
N GLY A 146 10.06 -19.41 4.91
CA GLY A 146 9.48 -18.08 4.78
C GLY A 146 8.46 -17.98 3.64
N TYR A 147 8.26 -16.75 3.17
CA TYR A 147 7.32 -16.40 2.12
C TYR A 147 8.06 -15.61 1.04
N SER A 148 7.66 -15.77 -0.22
CA SER A 148 8.17 -14.98 -1.33
C SER A 148 7.04 -14.35 -2.14
N LEU A 149 7.35 -13.23 -2.82
CA LEU A 149 6.40 -12.50 -3.65
C LEU A 149 6.13 -13.27 -4.93
N GLN A 150 4.88 -13.64 -5.19
CA GLN A 150 4.51 -14.51 -6.31
C GLN A 150 3.75 -13.74 -7.39
N ALA A 151 2.98 -12.75 -6.98
CA ALA A 151 2.28 -11.87 -7.88
C ALA A 151 2.09 -10.50 -7.22
N PHE A 152 1.86 -9.48 -8.03
CA PHE A 152 1.51 -8.18 -7.54
C PHE A 152 0.70 -7.35 -8.55
N VAL A 153 -0.14 -6.47 -8.00
CA VAL A 153 -0.47 -5.17 -8.56
C VAL A 153 0.30 -4.16 -7.72
N TRP A 154 1.28 -3.45 -8.29
CA TRP A 154 2.10 -2.50 -7.54
C TRP A 154 2.28 -1.22 -8.35
N MET A 155 1.23 -0.41 -8.35
CA MET A 155 1.08 0.82 -9.14
C MET A 155 1.86 1.99 -8.54
N TYR A 156 1.97 2.02 -7.22
CA TYR A 156 2.55 3.15 -6.49
C TYR A 156 3.83 2.78 -5.73
N PRO A 157 4.81 2.09 -6.36
CA PRO A 157 6.07 1.76 -5.70
C PRO A 157 6.89 3.02 -5.43
N VAL A 158 7.74 2.92 -4.40
CA VAL A 158 8.64 3.98 -3.99
C VAL A 158 10.09 3.52 -4.04
N GLY A 159 10.73 3.91 -5.12
CA GLY A 159 12.15 3.86 -5.36
C GLY A 159 12.75 2.51 -5.69
N PHE A 160 12.02 1.73 -6.47
CA PHE A 160 12.47 0.50 -7.13
C PHE A 160 11.48 0.11 -8.23
N ASP A 161 11.89 -0.80 -9.10
CA ASP A 161 10.97 -1.51 -9.98
C ASP A 161 10.37 -2.73 -9.24
N PRO A 162 9.03 -2.88 -9.16
CA PRO A 162 8.39 -4.05 -8.56
C PRO A 162 8.83 -5.38 -9.18
N VAL A 163 9.18 -5.40 -10.47
CA VAL A 163 9.66 -6.63 -11.14
C VAL A 163 10.91 -7.18 -10.45
N ASP A 164 11.79 -6.30 -9.95
CA ASP A 164 13.00 -6.68 -9.24
C ASP A 164 12.73 -7.36 -7.89
N LYS A 165 11.47 -7.36 -7.42
CA LYS A 165 11.05 -8.01 -6.18
C LYS A 165 10.32 -9.33 -6.42
N LEU A 166 9.97 -9.64 -7.67
CA LEU A 166 9.21 -10.84 -8.01
C LEU A 166 10.03 -12.11 -7.71
N GLY A 167 9.42 -13.08 -7.04
CA GLY A 167 10.07 -14.32 -6.60
C GLY A 167 11.00 -14.19 -5.40
N ILE A 168 11.32 -12.97 -4.95
CA ILE A 168 12.23 -12.73 -3.83
C ILE A 168 11.52 -13.03 -2.50
N LYS A 169 12.25 -13.65 -1.57
CA LYS A 169 11.76 -13.86 -0.20
C LYS A 169 11.54 -12.55 0.52
N LEU A 170 10.53 -12.51 1.38
CA LEU A 170 10.18 -11.36 2.19
C LEU A 170 11.38 -10.78 2.95
N ARG A 171 12.18 -11.64 3.61
CA ARG A 171 13.38 -11.21 4.34
C ARG A 171 14.46 -10.59 3.43
N ASP A 172 14.64 -11.13 2.23
CA ASP A 172 15.67 -10.68 1.30
C ASP A 172 15.27 -9.36 0.64
N ALA A 173 14.00 -9.21 0.31
CA ALA A 173 13.44 -7.94 -0.19
C ALA A 173 13.62 -6.80 0.81
N HIS A 174 13.61 -7.10 2.11
CA HIS A 174 13.76 -6.16 3.22
C HIS A 174 15.20 -5.98 3.71
N ARG A 175 16.20 -6.67 3.14
CA ARG A 175 17.61 -6.50 3.52
C ARG A 175 18.08 -5.03 3.58
N PRO A 176 17.65 -4.12 2.67
CA PRO A 176 18.07 -2.71 2.73
C PRO A 176 17.44 -1.90 3.87
N VAL A 177 16.43 -2.43 4.56
CA VAL A 177 15.70 -1.71 5.61
C VAL A 177 16.50 -1.76 6.92
N PRO A 178 16.88 -0.61 7.50
CA PRO A 178 17.69 -0.58 8.72
C PRO A 178 17.03 -1.34 9.87
N SER A 179 17.82 -2.11 10.62
CA SER A 179 17.36 -2.88 11.79
C SER A 179 16.25 -3.93 11.52
N TYR A 180 15.90 -4.22 10.26
CA TYR A 180 14.85 -5.19 9.93
C TYR A 180 15.15 -6.58 10.48
N LYS A 181 16.36 -7.10 10.24
CA LYS A 181 16.79 -8.43 10.70
C LYS A 181 16.71 -8.55 12.23
N GLN A 182 17.10 -7.50 12.94
CA GLN A 182 17.19 -7.46 14.39
C GLN A 182 15.80 -7.34 15.06
N HIS A 183 14.86 -6.61 14.44
CA HIS A 183 13.62 -6.22 15.12
C HIS A 183 12.32 -6.72 14.47
N LEU A 184 12.34 -7.11 13.19
CA LEU A 184 11.13 -7.51 12.47
C LEU A 184 11.16 -8.94 11.94
N GLU A 185 12.25 -9.41 11.34
CA GLU A 185 12.29 -10.66 10.55
C GLU A 185 11.58 -11.84 11.24
N MET A 186 12.03 -12.23 12.44
CA MET A 186 11.43 -13.35 13.18
C MET A 186 9.96 -13.10 13.57
N SER A 187 9.59 -11.85 13.88
CA SER A 187 8.20 -11.51 14.23
C SER A 187 7.27 -11.57 13.01
N MET A 188 7.79 -11.14 11.85
CA MET A 188 7.08 -11.14 10.58
C MET A 188 6.87 -12.56 10.07
N ASP A 189 7.92 -13.39 10.06
CA ASP A 189 7.84 -14.80 9.68
C ASP A 189 6.81 -15.57 10.52
N ARG A 190 6.88 -15.42 11.86
CA ARG A 190 5.90 -16.05 12.77
C ARG A 190 4.49 -15.55 12.53
N TYR A 191 4.33 -14.26 12.20
CA TYR A 191 3.00 -13.69 11.93
C TYR A 191 2.42 -14.24 10.62
N PHE A 192 3.19 -14.27 9.55
CA PHE A 192 2.76 -14.82 8.26
C PHE A 192 2.40 -16.30 8.37
N ALA A 193 3.18 -17.10 9.10
CA ALA A 193 2.92 -18.51 9.34
C ALA A 193 1.58 -18.78 10.05
N ARG A 194 1.20 -17.94 11.04
CA ARG A 194 -0.02 -18.11 11.84
C ARG A 194 -1.26 -17.37 11.30
N LEU A 195 -1.11 -16.56 10.25
CA LEU A 195 -2.23 -15.80 9.69
C LEU A 195 -3.22 -16.77 9.05
N THR A 196 -4.47 -16.68 9.46
CA THR A 196 -5.55 -17.58 9.03
C THR A 196 -6.66 -16.77 8.37
N PRO A 197 -7.38 -17.33 7.38
CA PRO A 197 -8.51 -16.65 6.76
C PRO A 197 -9.53 -16.16 7.78
N GLY A 198 -10.07 -14.96 7.58
CA GLY A 198 -10.97 -14.31 8.55
C GLY A 198 -10.27 -13.39 9.55
N ARG A 199 -8.95 -13.51 9.73
CA ARG A 199 -8.15 -12.54 10.48
C ARG A 199 -7.59 -11.49 9.53
N VAL A 200 -7.86 -10.22 9.84
CA VAL A 200 -7.33 -9.07 9.10
C VAL A 200 -6.65 -8.14 10.08
N VAL A 201 -5.49 -7.63 9.69
CA VAL A 201 -4.76 -6.60 10.43
C VAL A 201 -4.34 -5.49 9.50
N ASP A 202 -4.18 -4.29 10.04
CA ASP A 202 -3.59 -3.18 9.30
C ASP A 202 -2.40 -2.57 10.04
N ARG A 203 -1.66 -1.72 9.33
CA ARG A 203 -0.70 -0.77 9.91
C ARG A 203 -0.58 0.44 8.99
N VAL A 204 -0.12 1.54 9.55
CA VAL A 204 0.25 2.73 8.77
C VAL A 204 1.77 2.87 8.75
N ASN A 205 2.30 3.04 7.55
CA ASN A 205 3.65 3.55 7.30
C ASN A 205 3.52 4.96 6.73
N TRP A 206 4.45 5.86 7.05
CA TRP A 206 4.44 7.21 6.48
C TRP A 206 5.84 7.73 6.20
N ALA A 207 5.95 8.66 5.25
CA ALA A 207 7.14 9.41 4.91
C ALA A 207 6.74 10.82 4.43
N VAL A 208 7.72 11.69 4.20
CA VAL A 208 7.52 12.93 3.44
C VAL A 208 7.93 12.68 2.00
N ALA A 209 7.06 13.05 1.06
CA ALA A 209 7.38 13.17 -0.35
C ALA A 209 7.56 14.64 -0.70
N THR A 210 8.52 14.96 -1.55
CA THR A 210 8.79 16.34 -2.00
C THR A 210 8.13 16.65 -3.34
N ASN A 211 7.18 15.82 -3.78
CA ASN A 211 6.31 16.01 -4.93
C ASN A 211 5.02 15.18 -4.75
N TRP A 212 4.03 15.38 -5.62
CA TRP A 212 2.74 14.65 -5.63
C TRP A 212 2.71 13.33 -6.43
N SER A 213 3.85 12.85 -6.94
CA SER A 213 3.88 11.63 -7.75
C SER A 213 3.47 10.39 -6.96
N LEU A 214 2.63 9.56 -7.57
CA LEU A 214 2.19 8.29 -6.97
C LEU A 214 3.17 7.16 -7.22
N CYS A 215 3.83 7.19 -8.38
CA CYS A 215 4.81 6.21 -8.81
C CYS A 215 6.16 6.89 -8.93
N GLU A 216 7.12 6.49 -8.09
CA GLU A 216 8.49 6.94 -8.19
C GLU A 216 9.42 5.74 -8.35
N ARG A 217 10.02 5.61 -9.54
CA ARG A 217 11.01 4.55 -9.84
C ARG A 217 12.46 4.94 -9.48
N GLY A 218 12.67 6.15 -8.94
CA GLY A 218 13.99 6.74 -8.62
C GLY A 218 14.43 6.62 -7.15
N GLU A 219 15.41 7.40 -6.67
CA GLU A 219 15.88 7.29 -5.28
C GLU A 219 14.87 7.86 -4.25
N TYR A 220 13.99 6.98 -3.74
CA TYR A 220 13.02 7.34 -2.69
C TYR A 220 13.54 7.08 -1.26
N HIS A 221 14.65 6.37 -1.13
CA HIS A 221 15.33 6.10 0.13
C HIS A 221 16.79 6.50 0.04
N LEU A 222 17.39 6.92 1.16
CA LEU A 222 18.83 7.15 1.26
C LEU A 222 19.48 5.97 1.98
N TYR A 223 20.13 5.10 1.21
CA TYR A 223 20.80 3.92 1.72
C TYR A 223 22.16 4.26 2.37
N GLU A 224 22.72 3.29 3.09
CA GLU A 224 24.05 3.41 3.68
C GLU A 224 25.11 3.63 2.59
N GLY A 225 26.04 4.56 2.82
CA GLY A 225 27.08 4.93 1.84
C GLY A 225 26.66 5.93 0.76
N GLN A 226 25.38 6.30 0.65
CA GLN A 226 24.93 7.33 -0.30
C GLN A 226 24.92 8.71 0.36
N GLU A 227 25.62 9.70 -0.19
CA GLU A 227 25.59 11.07 0.37
C GLU A 227 24.24 11.77 0.11
N PRO A 228 23.67 12.47 1.12
CA PRO A 228 22.45 13.24 0.93
C PRO A 228 22.71 14.39 -0.03
N LYS A 229 22.10 14.33 -1.22
CA LYS A 229 22.13 15.45 -2.16
C LYS A 229 21.08 16.48 -1.74
N GLN A 230 21.53 17.63 -1.26
CA GLN A 230 20.68 18.81 -1.07
C GLN A 230 19.98 19.11 -2.39
N THR A 231 18.66 18.97 -2.37
CA THR A 231 17.78 19.23 -3.50
C THR A 231 16.81 20.29 -3.04
N ASP A 232 16.70 21.39 -3.79
CA ASP A 232 15.64 22.34 -3.50
C ASP A 232 14.29 21.73 -3.92
N PHE A 233 13.27 21.94 -3.10
CA PHE A 233 11.93 21.44 -3.33
C PHE A 233 10.90 22.46 -2.83
N ASP A 234 9.74 22.53 -3.49
CA ASP A 234 8.67 23.42 -3.08
C ASP A 234 7.86 22.79 -1.94
N LEU A 235 7.60 23.56 -0.88
CA LEU A 235 6.73 23.14 0.22
C LEU A 235 5.27 22.98 -0.24
N ASN A 236 4.85 23.70 -1.28
CA ASN A 236 3.52 23.52 -1.89
C ASN A 236 3.40 22.18 -2.66
N ASP A 237 4.53 21.63 -3.10
CA ASP A 237 4.63 20.31 -3.74
C ASP A 237 5.02 19.21 -2.72
N THR A 238 5.13 19.55 -1.43
CA THR A 238 5.51 18.60 -0.38
C THR A 238 4.27 18.01 0.28
N CYS A 239 4.23 16.68 0.37
CA CYS A 239 3.13 15.95 0.99
C CYS A 239 3.60 14.94 2.03
N VAL A 240 2.73 14.65 3.01
CA VAL A 240 2.86 13.49 3.88
C VAL A 240 2.29 12.30 3.13
N ARG A 241 3.17 11.38 2.76
CA ARG A 241 2.84 10.13 2.09
C ARG A 241 2.53 9.06 3.14
N CYS A 242 1.30 8.59 3.21
CA CYS A 242 0.87 7.54 4.13
C CYS A 242 0.37 6.30 3.37
N GLU A 243 0.87 5.14 3.77
CA GLU A 243 0.46 3.84 3.24
C GLU A 243 -0.32 3.10 4.33
N LEU A 244 -1.61 2.87 4.08
CA LEU A 244 -2.42 1.97 4.87
C LEU A 244 -2.23 0.55 4.33
N GLN A 245 -1.53 -0.26 5.09
CA GLN A 245 -1.15 -1.63 4.72
C GLN A 245 -2.06 -2.61 5.44
N THR A 246 -2.92 -3.31 4.72
CA THR A 246 -3.87 -4.30 5.24
C THR A 246 -3.44 -5.71 4.84
N LEU A 247 -3.21 -6.59 5.82
CA LEU A 247 -2.73 -7.96 5.63
C LEU A 247 -3.83 -8.98 5.97
N PHE A 248 -4.12 -9.87 5.03
CA PHE A 248 -5.09 -10.96 5.19
C PHE A 248 -4.66 -12.23 4.46
N ALA A 249 -5.36 -13.34 4.74
CA ALA A 249 -5.10 -14.64 4.11
C ALA A 249 -6.30 -15.12 3.28
N LEU A 250 -6.00 -15.69 2.11
CA LEU A 250 -6.98 -16.33 1.23
C LEU A 250 -7.23 -17.80 1.63
N PRO A 251 -8.49 -18.28 1.59
CA PRO A 251 -8.84 -19.60 2.08
C PRO A 251 -8.46 -20.78 1.17
N LYS A 252 -8.39 -20.63 -0.15
CA LYS A 252 -8.13 -21.74 -1.07
C LYS A 252 -6.64 -21.89 -1.39
N SER A 253 -6.01 -20.81 -1.85
CA SER A 253 -4.59 -20.78 -2.22
C SER A 253 -3.64 -20.71 -1.02
N ALA A 254 -4.18 -20.43 0.18
CA ALA A 254 -3.40 -20.05 1.35
C ALA A 254 -2.50 -18.82 1.13
N GLY A 255 -2.81 -17.98 0.12
CA GLY A 255 -2.12 -16.73 -0.16
C GLY A 255 -2.13 -15.75 1.01
N ARG A 256 -1.05 -14.99 1.15
CA ARG A 256 -0.95 -13.82 2.05
C ARG A 256 -0.99 -12.57 1.19
N ILE A 257 -2.02 -11.76 1.39
CA ILE A 257 -2.27 -10.57 0.59
C ILE A 257 -2.00 -9.36 1.47
N LEU A 258 -1.02 -8.55 1.06
CA LEU A 258 -0.82 -7.21 1.58
C LEU A 258 -1.47 -6.23 0.60
N SER A 259 -2.64 -5.72 0.97
CA SER A 259 -3.26 -4.57 0.31
C SER A 259 -2.59 -3.30 0.80
N VAL A 260 -2.30 -2.35 -0.08
CA VAL A 260 -1.70 -1.06 0.24
C VAL A 260 -2.53 0.04 -0.43
N HIS A 261 -3.17 0.87 0.39
CA HIS A 261 -3.83 2.08 -0.08
C HIS A 261 -2.96 3.29 0.24
N LEU A 262 -2.78 4.18 -0.74
CA LEU A 262 -1.88 5.32 -0.67
C LEU A 262 -2.65 6.63 -0.49
N TYR A 263 -2.40 7.31 0.63
CA TYR A 263 -2.85 8.68 0.85
C TYR A 263 -1.69 9.66 0.72
N LEU A 264 -1.92 10.77 0.00
CA LEU A 264 -1.02 11.92 -0.01
C LEU A 264 -1.77 13.12 0.58
N TYR A 265 -1.21 13.74 1.61
CA TYR A 265 -1.78 14.95 2.23
C TYR A 265 -0.81 16.12 2.07
N PRO A 266 -1.26 17.32 1.69
CA PRO A 266 -0.35 18.46 1.61
C PRO A 266 0.28 18.71 2.97
N ILE A 267 1.56 19.08 3.02
CA ILE A 267 2.23 19.37 4.29
C ILE A 267 1.53 20.50 5.07
N GLN A 268 0.87 21.42 4.35
CA GLN A 268 0.02 22.47 4.91
C GLN A 268 -1.11 21.92 5.78
N GLU A 269 -1.73 20.81 5.37
CA GLU A 269 -2.86 20.23 6.11
C GLU A 269 -2.45 19.85 7.54
N ILE A 270 -1.20 19.44 7.75
CA ILE A 270 -0.67 19.11 9.09
C ILE A 270 -0.78 20.30 10.06
N LYS A 271 -0.62 21.53 9.57
CA LYS A 271 -0.84 22.75 10.36
C LYS A 271 -2.33 22.97 10.61
N GLU A 272 -3.15 22.85 9.56
CA GLU A 272 -4.60 23.06 9.63
C GLU A 272 -5.30 22.11 10.60
N VAL A 273 -4.83 20.86 10.70
CA VAL A 273 -5.36 19.88 11.65
C VAL A 273 -4.68 19.89 13.02
N GLY A 274 -3.77 20.85 13.27
CA GLY A 274 -3.14 21.04 14.58
C GLY A 274 -2.09 19.99 14.96
N LEU A 275 -1.47 19.33 13.98
CA LEU A 275 -0.50 18.24 14.20
C LEU A 275 0.97 18.66 13.96
N ALA A 276 1.24 19.93 13.68
CA ALA A 276 2.57 20.45 13.37
C ALA A 276 3.63 20.05 14.42
N GLU A 277 3.38 20.34 15.69
CA GLU A 277 4.30 20.02 16.79
C GLU A 277 4.54 18.51 16.93
N GLN A 278 3.50 17.69 16.75
CA GLN A 278 3.60 16.24 16.83
C GLN A 278 4.44 15.68 15.67
N MET A 279 4.28 16.23 14.47
CA MET A 279 5.08 15.84 13.32
C MET A 279 6.55 16.25 13.50
N ILE A 280 6.83 17.46 14.01
CA ILE A 280 8.19 17.92 14.34
C ILE A 280 8.87 16.94 15.30
N LYS A 281 8.20 16.60 16.41
CA LYS A 281 8.72 15.61 17.37
C LYS A 281 8.94 14.24 16.72
N ALA A 282 8.06 13.81 15.82
CA ALA A 282 8.23 12.55 15.12
C ALA A 282 9.41 12.54 14.13
N ILE A 283 9.67 13.66 13.46
CA ILE A 283 10.85 13.85 12.60
C ILE A 283 12.13 13.70 13.45
N ASP A 284 12.20 14.38 14.59
CA ASP A 284 13.33 14.29 15.51
C ASP A 284 13.44 12.89 16.16
N GLY A 285 12.30 12.23 16.37
CA GLY A 285 12.18 10.91 16.99
C GLY A 285 12.65 9.72 16.16
N TYR A 286 12.82 9.87 14.83
CA TYR A 286 13.28 8.79 13.95
C TYR A 286 14.69 8.27 14.29
N GLY A 287 15.56 9.15 14.80
CA GLY A 287 16.90 8.80 15.26
C GLY A 287 16.97 8.27 16.70
N ALA A 288 15.90 8.40 17.48
CA ALA A 288 15.94 8.22 18.94
C ALA A 288 15.48 6.83 19.43
N GLY A 289 14.92 5.99 18.57
CA GLY A 289 14.43 4.65 18.94
C GLY A 289 15.35 3.49 18.55
N ASN A 290 14.79 2.29 18.46
CA ASN A 290 15.56 1.05 18.22
C ASN A 290 16.09 0.90 16.78
N ALA A 291 15.78 1.84 15.88
CA ALA A 291 16.17 1.76 14.48
C ALA A 291 16.66 3.13 13.95
N ALA A 292 17.68 3.71 14.58
CA ALA A 292 18.17 5.06 14.28
C ALA A 292 18.51 5.30 12.80
N GLY A 293 18.92 4.26 12.05
CA GLY A 293 19.16 4.35 10.61
C GLY A 293 17.93 4.75 9.78
N PHE A 294 16.72 4.68 10.35
CA PHE A 294 15.50 5.11 9.66
C PHE A 294 15.46 6.59 9.33
N ALA A 295 16.13 7.43 10.12
CA ALA A 295 16.22 8.86 9.80
C ALA A 295 16.90 9.08 8.44
N ARG A 296 18.00 8.35 8.18
CA ARG A 296 18.66 8.35 6.87
C ARG A 296 17.76 7.69 5.83
N TYR A 297 17.30 6.46 6.08
CA TYR A 297 16.50 5.68 5.12
C TYR A 297 15.29 6.46 4.59
N LYS A 298 14.56 7.19 5.44
CA LYS A 298 13.42 8.05 5.06
C LYS A 298 13.81 9.46 4.57
N ARG A 299 15.09 9.68 4.27
CA ARG A 299 15.64 10.91 3.68
C ARG A 299 15.49 12.16 4.56
N ILE A 300 15.35 12.02 5.88
CA ILE A 300 15.22 13.18 6.80
C ILE A 300 16.36 14.20 6.63
N PRO A 301 17.64 13.81 6.42
CA PRO A 301 18.70 14.79 6.19
C PRO A 301 18.51 15.70 4.96
N ILE A 302 17.61 15.35 4.03
CA ILE A 302 17.34 16.13 2.82
C ILE A 302 16.22 17.15 3.06
N TRP A 303 15.11 16.74 3.68
CA TRP A 303 13.90 17.57 3.80
C TRP A 303 13.57 18.01 5.23
N GLY A 304 14.18 17.39 6.25
CA GLY A 304 13.78 17.47 7.65
C GLY A 304 13.76 18.87 8.23
N GLU A 305 14.85 19.64 8.09
CA GLU A 305 14.92 21.00 8.65
C GLU A 305 13.94 21.95 7.96
N LYS A 306 13.90 21.96 6.62
CA LYS A 306 13.00 22.83 5.84
C LYS A 306 11.52 22.56 6.17
N VAL A 307 11.13 21.29 6.32
CA VAL A 307 9.77 20.92 6.73
C VAL A 307 9.49 21.36 8.18
N LYS A 308 10.43 21.15 9.11
CA LYS A 308 10.25 21.59 10.51
C LYS A 308 10.14 23.12 10.61
N GLU A 309 10.94 23.88 9.86
CA GLU A 309 10.83 25.34 9.80
C GLU A 309 9.46 25.80 9.32
N TYR A 310 8.95 25.21 8.24
CA TYR A 310 7.61 25.48 7.73
C TYR A 310 6.52 25.19 8.77
N LEU A 311 6.60 24.04 9.45
CA LEU A 311 5.62 23.64 10.46
C LEU A 311 5.62 24.56 11.70
N ARG A 312 6.73 25.23 12.01
CA ARG A 312 6.84 26.20 13.13
C ARG A 312 6.32 27.60 12.79
N SER A 313 6.30 27.97 11.51
CA SER A 313 5.82 29.28 11.04
C SER A 313 4.32 29.48 11.24
#